data_AF-A0A838V9J6-F1
#
_entry.id   AF-A0A838V9J6-F1
#
_cell.length_a   1.000
_cell.length_b   1.000
_cell.length_c   1.000
_cell.angle_alpha   90.00
_cell.angle_beta   90.00
_cell.angle_gamma   90.00
#
_symmetry.space_group_name_H-M   'P 1'
#
loop_
_entity.id
_entity.type
_entity.pdbx_description
1 polymer ?
#
loop_
_entity_poly.entity_id
_entity_poly.type
_entity_poly.pdbx_seq_one_letter_code
_entity_poly.pdbx_strand_id
1 'polypeptide(L)' 'MADERDWLRERLEELERIDRPSASEGERRAAEWLVERFAELGAEARIEAEPAHGTYWWPLGIGAGLGALGAIAALR' A
#
# COMPACT_ATOMS: atom_id res chain seq x y z
N MET A 1 18.98 -9.49 21.23
CA MET A 1 17.98 -8.47 21.63
C MET A 1 18.27 -7.07 21.07
N ALA A 2 19.46 -6.50 21.21
CA ALA A 2 19.81 -5.25 20.50
C ALA A 2 20.03 -5.53 19.01
N ASP A 3 20.88 -6.52 18.72
CA ASP A 3 21.21 -7.01 17.37
C ASP A 3 19.98 -7.33 16.49
N GLU A 4 19.00 -8.08 17.02
CA GLU A 4 17.76 -8.39 16.30
C GLU A 4 16.90 -7.16 16.01
N ARG A 5 16.85 -6.20 16.93
CA ARG A 5 16.12 -4.94 16.73
C ARG A 5 16.80 -4.08 15.69
N ASP A 6 18.12 -4.05 15.69
CA ASP A 6 18.92 -3.31 14.72
C ASP A 6 18.77 -3.96 13.33
N TRP A 7 18.81 -5.29 13.26
CA TRP A 7 18.54 -6.04 12.03
C TRP A 7 17.15 -5.75 11.46
N LEU A 8 16.09 -5.79 12.29
CA LEU A 8 14.73 -5.44 11.86
C LEU A 8 14.60 -3.99 11.42
N ARG A 9 15.23 -3.06 12.14
CA ARG A 9 15.23 -1.63 11.81
C ARG A 9 15.80 -1.39 10.42
N GLU A 10 16.96 -1.96 10.10
CA GLU A 10 17.57 -1.79 8.79
C GLU A 10 16.67 -2.29 7.65
N ARG A 11 15.96 -3.41 7.86
CA ARG A 11 15.03 -3.96 6.86
C ARG A 11 13.80 -3.08 6.69
N LEU A 12 13.28 -2.55 7.79
CA LEU A 12 12.17 -1.60 7.76
C LEU A 12 12.57 -0.32 7.01
N GLU A 13 13.73 0.24 7.31
CA GLU A 13 14.24 1.46 6.66
C GLU A 13 14.47 1.26 5.15
N GLU A 14 14.88 0.08 4.70
CA GLU A 14 14.95 -0.24 3.27
C GLU A 14 13.56 -0.29 2.62
N LEU A 15 12.60 -0.96 3.26
CA LEU A 15 11.23 -1.04 2.76
C LEU A 15 10.53 0.32 2.72
N GLU A 16 10.79 1.19 3.68
CA GLU A 16 10.21 2.53 3.77
C GLU A 16 10.75 3.50 2.71
N ARG A 17 11.92 3.22 2.11
CA ARG A 17 12.42 3.98 0.95
C ARG A 17 11.61 3.75 -0.31
N ILE A 18 10.78 2.71 -0.36
CA ILE A 18 9.93 2.39 -1.49
C ILE A 18 8.56 3.04 -1.23
N ASP A 19 8.23 4.10 -1.98
CA ASP A 19 6.86 4.61 -2.02
C ASP A 19 5.95 3.51 -2.59
N ARG A 20 5.07 2.96 -1.73
CA ARG A 20 4.31 1.72 -2.00
C ARG A 20 2.82 1.82 -1.66
N PRO A 21 2.05 2.75 -2.27
CA PRO A 21 0.59 2.70 -2.18
C PRO A 21 0.04 1.35 -2.66
N SER A 22 -1.16 0.99 -2.22
CA SER A 22 -1.81 -0.25 -2.67
C SER A 22 -1.96 -0.30 -4.18
N ALA A 23 -1.72 -1.47 -4.76
CA ALA A 23 -1.75 -1.76 -6.20
C ALA A 23 -0.83 -0.87 -7.05
N SER A 24 0.26 -0.37 -6.48
CA SER A 24 1.26 0.43 -7.18
C SER A 24 2.44 -0.41 -7.68
N GLU A 25 3.25 0.17 -8.58
CA GLU A 25 4.54 -0.43 -8.97
C GLU A 25 5.50 -0.55 -7.78
N GLY A 26 5.43 0.38 -6.83
CA GLY A 26 6.24 0.33 -5.62
C GLY A 26 5.87 -0.83 -4.70
N GLU A 27 4.57 -1.15 -4.57
CA GLU A 27 4.13 -2.35 -3.85
C GLU A 27 4.66 -3.63 -4.51
N ARG A 28 4.58 -3.72 -5.84
CA ARG A 28 5.17 -4.85 -6.58
C ARG A 28 6.67 -4.98 -6.35
N ARG A 29 7.42 -3.88 -6.44
CA ARG A 29 8.87 -3.87 -6.19
C ARG A 29 9.21 -4.29 -4.76
N ALA A 30 8.44 -3.85 -3.77
CA ALA A 30 8.62 -4.26 -2.39
C ALA A 30 8.35 -5.76 -2.19
N ALA A 31 7.33 -6.31 -2.87
CA ALA A 31 7.04 -7.75 -2.85
C ALA A 31 8.16 -8.58 -3.50
N GLU A 32 8.68 -8.15 -4.65
CA GLU A 32 9.84 -8.78 -5.32
C GLU A 32 11.07 -8.77 -4.39
N TRP A 33 11.37 -7.64 -3.76
CA TRP A 33 12.45 -7.53 -2.79
C TRP A 33 12.28 -8.47 -1.59
N LEU A 34 11.05 -8.61 -1.05
CA LEU A 34 10.76 -9.53 0.05
C LEU A 34 10.99 -11.00 -0.33
N VAL A 35 10.59 -11.40 -1.54
CA VAL A 35 10.81 -12.76 -2.04
C VAL A 35 12.31 -13.09 -2.08
N GLU A 36 13.14 -12.16 -2.56
CA GLU A 36 14.60 -12.34 -2.55
C GLU A 36 15.16 -12.51 -1.13
N ARG A 37 14.73 -11.64 -0.19
CA ARG A 37 15.21 -11.71 1.21
C ARG A 37 14.77 -13.01 1.90
N PHE A 38 13.57 -13.51 1.60
CA PHE A 38 13.15 -14.82 2.10
C PHE A 38 14.00 -15.95 1.54
N ALA A 39 14.30 -15.93 0.24
CA ALA A 39 15.15 -16.93 -0.39
C ALA A 39 16.58 -16.95 0.21
N GLU A 40 17.17 -15.79 0.50
CA GLU A 40 18.48 -15.67 1.19
C GLU A 40 18.49 -16.31 2.59
N LEU A 41 17.34 -16.33 3.25
CA LEU A 41 17.15 -16.95 4.56
C LEU A 41 16.73 -18.44 4.45
N GLY A 42 16.64 -18.99 3.24
CA GLY A 42 16.21 -20.37 2.99
C GLY A 42 14.70 -20.60 3.09
N ALA A 43 13.90 -19.53 3.05
CA ALA A 43 12.44 -19.61 3.05
C ALA A 43 11.88 -19.49 1.62
N GLU A 44 10.86 -20.28 1.31
CA GLU A 44 10.14 -20.21 0.04
C GLU A 44 9.04 -19.16 0.10
N ALA A 45 8.99 -18.28 -0.90
CA ALA A 45 7.97 -17.24 -1.04
C ALA A 45 7.62 -17.04 -2.52
N ARG A 46 6.38 -16.62 -2.78
CA ARG A 46 5.89 -16.25 -4.12
C ARG A 46 5.01 -15.01 -4.05
N ILE A 47 4.88 -14.32 -5.18
CA ILE A 47 3.95 -13.19 -5.33
C ILE A 47 2.63 -13.73 -5.86
N GLU A 48 1.54 -13.42 -5.16
CA GLU A 48 0.18 -13.66 -5.63
C GLU A 48 -0.42 -12.34 -6.09
N ALA A 49 -0.74 -12.24 -7.38
CA ALA A 49 -1.26 -11.03 -7.98
C ALA A 49 -2.78 -11.12 -8.14
N GLU A 50 -3.49 -10.08 -7.71
CA GLU A 50 -4.94 -9.98 -7.79
C GLU A 50 -5.38 -8.62 -8.39
N PRO A 51 -6.48 -8.57 -9.16
CA PRO A 51 -6.99 -7.31 -9.70
C PRO A 51 -7.46 -6.35 -8.60
N ALA A 52 -6.86 -5.16 -8.57
CA ALA A 52 -7.27 -4.10 -7.66
C ALA A 52 -8.40 -3.25 -8.26
N HIS A 53 -9.48 -3.05 -7.50
CA HIS A 53 -10.61 -2.23 -7.91
C HIS A 53 -10.44 -0.80 -7.37
N GLY A 54 -9.69 0.03 -8.10
CA GLY A 54 -9.34 1.40 -7.69
C GLY A 54 -10.50 2.41 -7.69
N THR A 55 -11.70 2.00 -8.12
CA THR A 55 -12.85 2.90 -8.33
C THR A 55 -13.86 2.89 -7.19
N TYR A 56 -13.62 2.15 -6.10
CA TYR A 56 -14.59 2.03 -5.00
C TYR A 56 -14.96 3.39 -4.37
N TRP A 57 -14.03 4.36 -4.40
CA TRP A 57 -14.24 5.68 -3.82
C TRP A 57 -15.10 6.59 -4.70
N TRP A 58 -15.21 6.33 -6.01
CA TRP A 58 -15.96 7.18 -6.94
C TRP A 58 -17.44 7.31 -6.56
N PRO A 59 -18.19 6.21 -6.32
CA PRO A 59 -19.58 6.31 -5.88
C PRO A 59 -19.75 7.11 -4.59
N LEU A 60 -18.83 6.96 -3.64
CA LEU A 60 -18.86 7.66 -2.36
C LEU A 60 -18.60 9.17 -2.54
N GLY A 61 -17.56 9.52 -3.30
CA GLY A 61 -17.16 10.89 -3.56
C GLY A 61 -18.21 11.68 -4.32
N ILE A 62 -18.86 11.06 -5.32
CA ILE A 62 -19.96 11.68 -6.06
C ILE A 62 -21.14 11.98 -5.12
N GLY A 63 -21.56 11.01 -4.31
CA GLY A 63 -22.66 11.19 -3.36
C GLY A 63 -22.38 12.30 -2.34
N ALA A 64 -21.18 12.30 -1.76
CA ALA A 64 -20.75 13.33 -0.82
C ALA A 64 -20.71 14.73 -1.47
N GLY A 65 -20.16 14.82 -2.69
CA GLY A 65 -20.09 16.08 -3.44
C GLY A 65 -21.48 16.65 -3.78
N LEU A 66 -22.40 15.80 -4.25
CA LEU A 66 -23.78 16.19 -4.51
C LEU A 66 -24.49 16.66 -3.24
N GLY A 67 -24.29 15.97 -2.12
CA GLY A 67 -24.84 16.36 -0.82
C GLY A 67 -24.34 17.74 -0.37
N ALA A 68 -23.04 18.01 -0.49
CA ALA A 68 -22.46 19.31 -0.17
C ALA A 68 -23.01 20.43 -1.06
N LEU A 69 -23.14 20.18 -2.38
CA LEU A 69 -23.73 21.14 -3.31
C LEU A 69 -25.20 21.43 -2.99
N GLY A 70 -25.98 20.40 -2.63
CA GLY A 70 -27.37 20.55 -2.20
C GLY A 70 -27.51 21.40 -0.93
N ALA A 71 -26.64 21.18 0.06
CA ALA A 71 -26.61 21.99 1.28
C ALA A 71 -26.29 23.46 0.97
N ILE A 72 -25.29 23.72 0.13
CA ILE A 72 -24.93 25.09 -0.30
C ILE A 72 -26.08 25.75 -1.05
N ALA A 73 -26.77 25.02 -1.93
CA ALA A 73 -27.91 25.55 -2.68
C ALA A 73 -29.08 25.90 -1.76
N ALA A 74 -29.32 25.12 -0.70
CA ALA A 74 -30.37 25.38 0.28
C ALA A 74 -30.08 26.59 1.20
N LEU A 75 -28.82 27.03 1.29
CA LEU A 75 -28.40 28.21 2.06
C LEU A 75 -28.41 29.50 1.23
N ARG A 76 -28.79 29.45 -0.05
CA ARG A 76 -28.96 30.62 -0.93
C ARG A 76 -30.43 31.01 -1.05
#